data_AF-A1YL88-F1
#
_entry.id   AF-A1YL88-F1
#
_cell.length_a   1.000
_cell.length_b   1.000
_cell.length_c   1.000
_cell.angle_alpha   90.00
_cell.angle_beta   90.00
_cell.angle_gamma   90.00
#
_symmetry.space_group_name_H-M   'P 1'
#
loop_
_entity.id
_entity.type
_entity.pdbx_description
1 polymer ?
#
loop_
_entity_poly.entity_id
_entity_poly.type
_entity_poly.pdbx_seq_one_letter_code
_entity_poly.pdbx_strand_id
1 'polypeptide(L)' 'ITLTQPVCTEEGEKIALSRRIDKHWRLIGWGQIRRGVTIKPE' A
#
# COMPACT_ATOMS: atom_id res chain seq x y z
N ILE A 1 6.27 -6.01 -3.56
CA ILE A 1 5.02 -5.82 -2.78
C ILE A 1 3.90 -5.91 -3.79
N THR A 2 2.95 -6.81 -3.57
CA THR A 2 1.77 -6.99 -4.43
C THR A 2 0.55 -6.77 -3.56
N LEU A 3 -0.38 -5.92 -4.02
CA LEU A 3 -1.62 -5.66 -3.30
C LEU A 3 -2.60 -6.82 -3.52
N THR A 4 -3.44 -7.08 -2.53
CA THR A 4 -4.49 -8.11 -2.64
C THR A 4 -5.65 -7.66 -3.52
N GLN A 5 -5.83 -6.35 -3.68
CA GLN A 5 -6.86 -5.72 -4.50
C GLN A 5 -6.26 -4.50 -5.20
N PRO A 6 -6.72 -4.16 -6.42
CA PRO A 6 -6.35 -2.92 -7.07
C PRO A 6 -6.94 -1.73 -6.32
N VAL A 7 -6.19 -0.64 -6.31
CA VAL A 7 -6.55 0.61 -5.64
C VAL A 7 -6.22 1.80 -6.54
N CYS A 8 -6.97 2.89 -6.39
CA CYS A 8 -6.71 4.14 -7.08
C CYS A 8 -5.79 5.01 -6.23
N THR A 9 -4.60 5.35 -6.74
CA THR A 9 -3.58 6.18 -6.06
C THR A 9 -2.70 6.88 -7.09
N GLU A 10 -1.96 7.92 -6.67
CA GLU A 10 -0.98 8.61 -7.51
C GLU A 10 0.48 8.37 -7.08
N GLU A 11 1.43 8.59 -8.00
CA GLU A 11 2.86 8.60 -7.63
C GLU A 11 3.16 9.80 -6.72
N GLY A 12 3.94 9.56 -5.66
CA GLY A 12 4.26 10.55 -4.63
C GLY A 12 3.27 10.59 -3.46
N GLU A 13 2.14 9.88 -3.54
CA GLU A 13 1.14 9.86 -2.48
C GLU A 13 1.67 9.15 -1.22
N LYS A 14 1.33 9.68 -0.05
CA LYS A 14 1.82 9.19 1.25
C LYS A 14 1.04 7.95 1.69
N ILE A 15 1.75 6.92 2.13
CA ILE A 15 1.17 5.65 2.59
C ILE A 15 1.62 5.29 4.00
N ALA A 16 0.76 4.54 4.71
CA ALA A 16 1.07 3.90 5.98
C ALA A 16 1.36 2.42 5.76
N LEU A 17 2.38 1.89 6.43
CA LEU A 17 2.70 0.47 6.43
C LEU A 17 2.32 -0.11 7.79
N SER A 18 1.48 -1.14 7.77
CA SER A 18 1.10 -1.90 8.96
C SER A 18 1.57 -3.35 8.86
N ARG A 19 1.90 -3.96 10.00
CA ARG A 19 2.24 -5.39 10.10
C ARG A 19 1.47 -6.01 11.24
N ARG A 20 1.01 -7.24 11.03
CA ARG A 20 0.38 -8.03 12.10
C ARG A 20 1.44 -8.57 13.05
N ILE A 21 1.36 -8.22 14.32
CA ILE A 21 2.24 -8.66 15.41
C ILE A 21 1.36 -9.00 16.61
N ASP A 22 1.51 -10.23 17.13
CA ASP A 22 0.69 -10.73 18.25
C ASP A 22 -0.81 -10.48 18.06
N LYS A 23 -1.35 -10.93 16.91
CA LYS A 23 -2.75 -10.78 16.47
C LYS A 23 -3.25 -9.35 16.24
N HIS A 24 -2.46 -8.32 16.50
CA HIS A 24 -2.83 -6.91 16.28
C HIS A 24 -2.13 -6.33 15.06
N TRP A 25 -2.81 -5.44 14.33
CA TRP A 25 -2.17 -4.63 13.30
C TRP A 25 -1.46 -3.45 13.96
N ARG A 26 -0.15 -3.37 13.81
CA ARG A 26 0.66 -2.27 14.32
C ARG A 26 1.17 -1.46 13.15
N LEU A 27 1.09 -0.13 13.26
CA LEU A 27 1.77 0.79 12.37
C LEU A 27 3.28 0.59 12.53
N ILE A 28 3.97 0.30 11.43
CA ILE A 28 5.43 0.08 11.43
C ILE A 28 6.20 1.20 10.72
N GLY A 29 5.52 2.05 9.95
CA GLY A 29 6.15 3.18 9.29
C GLY A 29 5.26 3.85 8.25
N TRP A 30 5.87 4.82 7.57
CA TRP A 30 5.25 5.62 6.52
C TRP A 30 6.16 5.61 5.29
N GLY A 31 5.59 5.87 4.12
CA GLY A 31 6.34 5.98 2.88
C GLY A 31 5.58 6.77 1.84
N GLN A 32 6.07 6.74 0.61
CA GLN A 32 5.39 7.32 -0.54
C GLN A 32 5.45 6.36 -1.73
N ILE A 33 4.44 6.41 -2.58
CA ILE A 33 4.42 5.63 -3.82
C ILE A 33 5.49 6.20 -4.75
N ARG A 34 6.38 5.34 -5.25
CA ARG A 34 7.41 5.75 -6.22
C ARG A 34 7.08 5.37 -7.64
N ARG A 35 6.54 4.15 -7.83
CA ARG A 35 6.16 3.55 -9.12
C ARG A 35 5.12 2.44 -8.85
N GLY A 36 4.29 2.11 -9.83
CA GLY A 36 3.31 1.03 -9.77
C GLY A 36 2.99 0.43 -11.14
N VAL A 37 2.20 -0.64 -11.17
CA VAL A 37 1.66 -1.22 -12.41
C VAL A 37 0.17 -0.91 -12.47
N THR A 38 -0.25 -0.18 -13.49
CA THR A 38 -1.66 0.16 -13.71
C THR A 38 -2.39 -1.03 -14.31
N ILE A 39 -3.54 -1.39 -13.73
CA ILE A 39 -4.47 -2.35 -14.33
C ILE A 39 -5.67 -1.60 -14.91
N LYS A 40 -6.24 -2.12 -16.00
CA LYS A 40 -7.51 -1.62 -16.53
C LYS A 40 -8.66 -2.35 -15.82
N PRO A 41 -9.68 -1.64 -15.31
CA PRO A 41 -10.90 -2.29 -14.87
C PRO A 41 -11.58 -2.94 -16.08
N GLU A 42 -12.11 -4.16 -15.90
CA GLU A 42 -12.98 -4.83 -16.87
C GLU A 42 -14.41 -4.27 -16.83
#